data_AF-A0A9E3MTB3-F1
#
_entry.id   AF-A0A9E3MTB3-F1
#
_cell.length_a   1.000
_cell.length_b   1.000
_cell.length_c   1.000
_cell.angle_alpha   90.00
_cell.angle_beta   90.00
_cell.angle_gamma   90.00
#
_symmetry.space_group_name_H-M   'P 1'
#
loop_
_entity.id
_entity.type
_entity.pdbx_description
1 polymer ?
#
loop_
_entity_poly.entity_id
_entity_poly.type
_entity_poly.pdbx_seq_one_letter_code
_entity_poly.pdbx_strand_id
1 'polypeptide(L)'
;RVQVRIDASSITTGNTTRDNHLRSGDFLDVERFPHIDFVSTRFAYRGGSKWTLQGSLTMHGVSRSVALDTTYLGTVNGGYGEELRCAALATAELHREDFTLNWRSMLARGIAVVGPTVQLELDVQAMYRTHDTPTPPK
;
A
#
# COMPACT_ATOMS: atom_id res chain seq x y z
N ARG A 1 8.49 -1.79 -14.05
CA ARG A 1 8.74 -1.30 -12.67
C ARG A 1 7.43 -0.75 -12.13
N VAL A 2 7.10 -1.01 -10.86
CA VAL A 2 5.92 -0.46 -10.18
C VAL A 2 6.39 0.56 -9.15
N GLN A 3 5.69 1.69 -9.09
CA GLN A 3 5.88 2.74 -8.10
C GLN A 3 4.50 3.15 -7.61
N VAL A 4 4.35 3.25 -6.29
CA VAL A 4 3.11 3.65 -5.64
C VAL A 4 3.44 4.74 -4.65
N ARG A 5 2.63 5.80 -4.65
CA ARG A 5 2.64 6.85 -3.64
C ARG A 5 1.24 6.94 -3.06
N ILE A 6 1.15 6.77 -1.75
CA ILE A 6 -0.11 6.89 -0.99
C ILE A 6 0.00 8.16 -0.17
N ASP A 7 -1.04 8.99 -0.20
CA ASP A 7 -1.19 10.10 0.74
C ASP A 7 -1.46 9.53 2.14
N ALA A 8 -0.54 9.75 3.08
CA ALA A 8 -0.68 9.22 4.43
C ALA A 8 -1.92 9.79 5.16
N SER A 9 -2.38 10.98 4.79
CA SER A 9 -3.60 11.59 5.33
C SER A 9 -4.88 10.89 4.85
N SER A 10 -4.82 10.10 3.77
CA SER A 10 -5.97 9.36 3.26
C SER A 10 -6.36 8.15 4.12
N ILE A 11 -5.61 7.85 5.18
CA ILE A 11 -5.95 6.75 6.08
C ILE A 11 -7.38 6.90 6.61
N THR A 12 -8.14 5.81 6.53
CA THR A 12 -9.46 5.74 7.15
C THR A 12 -9.70 4.36 7.73
N THR A 13 -10.41 4.37 8.85
CA THR A 13 -10.82 3.16 9.58
C THR A 13 -12.33 3.16 9.84
N GLY A 14 -13.08 4.05 9.18
CA GLY A 14 -14.50 4.30 9.44
C GLY A 14 -14.79 5.02 10.77
N ASN A 15 -13.77 5.49 11.49
CA ASN A 15 -13.92 6.21 12.76
C ASN A 15 -13.06 7.47 12.74
N THR A 16 -13.69 8.64 12.62
CA THR A 16 -13.01 9.94 12.48
C THR A 16 -12.04 10.25 13.61
N THR A 17 -12.39 9.93 14.86
CA THR A 17 -11.51 10.17 16.02
C THR A 17 -10.24 9.34 15.93
N ARG A 18 -10.38 8.05 15.57
CA ARG A 18 -9.23 7.16 15.35
C ARG A 18 -8.40 7.62 14.16
N ASP A 19 -9.04 8.01 13.07
CA ASP A 19 -8.35 8.48 11.86
C ASP A 19 -7.53 9.74 12.14
N ASN A 20 -8.10 10.71 12.88
CA ASN A 20 -7.37 11.91 13.30
C ASN A 20 -6.16 11.57 14.18
N HIS A 21 -6.31 10.61 15.09
CA HIS A 21 -5.20 10.15 15.92
C HIS A 21 -4.12 9.44 15.09
N LEU A 22 -4.49 8.59 14.12
CA LEU A 22 -3.52 7.90 13.26
C LEU A 22 -2.73 8.87 12.38
N ARG A 23 -3.32 10.02 12.02
CA ARG A 23 -2.64 11.07 11.24
C ARG A 23 -1.66 11.92 12.07
N SER A 24 -1.83 11.97 13.40
CA SER A 24 -1.06 12.88 14.26
C SER A 24 0.42 12.49 14.36
N GLY A 25 1.22 13.39 14.95
CA GLY A 25 2.63 13.14 15.29
C GLY A 25 2.86 11.97 16.27
N ASP A 26 1.82 11.44 16.90
CA ASP A 26 1.90 10.26 17.76
C ASP A 26 1.91 8.94 16.95
N PHE A 27 1.60 8.99 15.65
CA PHE A 27 1.55 7.82 14.77
C PHE A 27 2.15 8.10 13.39
N LEU A 28 1.37 8.34 12.33
CA LEU A 28 1.92 8.52 10.97
C LEU A 28 2.64 9.86 10.77
N ASP A 29 2.39 10.86 11.62
CA ASP A 29 2.98 12.19 11.54
C ASP A 29 2.90 12.77 10.12
N VAL A 30 1.67 12.86 9.60
CA VAL A 30 1.43 13.15 8.17
C VAL A 30 1.87 14.55 7.75
N GLU A 31 2.06 15.47 8.71
CA GLU A 31 2.63 16.79 8.45
C GLU A 31 4.12 16.69 8.07
N ARG A 32 4.86 15.76 8.70
CA ARG A 32 6.30 15.55 8.44
C ARG A 32 6.55 14.45 7.40
N PHE A 33 5.68 13.46 7.32
CA PHE A 33 5.76 12.33 6.40
C PHE A 33 4.44 12.17 5.61
N PRO A 34 4.17 13.06 4.64
CA PRO A 34 2.88 13.09 3.95
C PRO A 34 2.63 11.89 3.02
N HIS A 35 3.65 11.08 2.75
CA HIS A 35 3.59 10.01 1.77
C HIS A 35 4.11 8.68 2.31
N ILE A 36 3.43 7.60 1.90
CA ILE A 36 3.92 6.23 1.98
C ILE A 36 4.28 5.81 0.56
N ASP A 37 5.55 5.53 0.32
CA ASP A 37 6.09 5.25 -1.01
C ASP A 37 6.53 3.80 -1.13
N PHE A 38 6.09 3.09 -2.17
CA PHE A 38 6.59 1.76 -2.53
C PHE A 38 7.26 1.79 -3.90
N VAL A 39 8.44 1.18 -3.99
CA VAL A 39 9.20 1.07 -5.23
C VAL A 39 9.64 -0.36 -5.46
N SER A 40 9.14 -0.99 -6.52
CA SER A 40 9.52 -2.37 -6.86
C SER A 40 10.99 -2.46 -7.26
N THR A 41 11.67 -3.51 -6.81
CA THR A 41 13.02 -3.88 -7.21
C THR A 41 13.03 -5.10 -8.12
N ARG A 42 12.14 -6.07 -7.91
CA ARG A 42 12.11 -7.32 -8.69
C ARG A 42 10.73 -7.96 -8.73
N PHE A 43 10.40 -8.54 -9.88
CA PHE A 43 9.32 -9.51 -10.03
C PHE A 43 9.92 -10.91 -10.11
N ALA A 44 9.48 -11.83 -9.26
CA ALA A 44 9.88 -13.23 -9.28
C ALA A 44 8.68 -14.11 -9.60
N TYR A 45 8.74 -14.84 -10.71
CA TYR A 45 7.71 -15.79 -11.08
C TYR A 45 7.69 -16.98 -10.11
N ARG A 46 6.50 -17.40 -9.66
CA ARG A 46 6.31 -18.52 -8.73
C ARG A 46 5.51 -19.69 -9.32
N GLY A 47 5.10 -19.60 -10.59
CA GLY A 47 4.30 -20.61 -11.27
C GLY A 47 2.83 -20.20 -11.42
N GLY A 48 2.20 -20.66 -12.51
CA GLY A 48 0.82 -20.31 -12.84
C GLY A 48 0.62 -18.80 -12.91
N SER A 49 -0.32 -18.29 -12.12
CA SER A 49 -0.61 -16.86 -11.96
C SER A 49 0.11 -16.19 -10.78
N LYS A 50 0.99 -16.91 -10.07
CA LYS A 50 1.61 -16.44 -8.82
C LYS A 50 2.97 -15.80 -9.07
N TRP A 51 3.20 -14.69 -8.39
CA TRP A 51 4.42 -13.88 -8.44
C TRP A 51 4.77 -13.39 -7.04
N THR A 52 6.05 -13.11 -6.80
CA THR A 52 6.49 -12.31 -5.67
C THR A 52 7.00 -10.97 -6.20
N LEU A 53 6.40 -9.86 -5.76
CA LEU A 53 6.85 -8.52 -6.06
C LEU A 53 7.67 -7.99 -4.88
N GLN A 54 8.98 -7.92 -5.06
CA GLN A 54 9.91 -7.35 -4.08
C GLN A 54 10.04 -5.84 -4.31
N GLY A 55 10.11 -5.08 -3.22
CA GLY A 55 10.35 -3.64 -3.30
C GLY A 55 10.74 -3.01 -1.97
N SER A 56 11.05 -1.72 -2.02
CA SER A 56 11.29 -0.89 -0.84
C SER A 56 10.01 -0.14 -0.50
N LEU A 57 9.47 -0.36 0.70
CA LEU A 57 8.40 0.43 1.28
C LEU A 57 9.02 1.48 2.20
N THR A 58 8.65 2.75 2.02
CA THR A 58 9.06 3.87 2.87
C THR A 58 7.83 4.41 3.57
N MET A 59 7.88 4.43 4.90
CA MET A 59 6.81 4.91 5.76
C MET A 59 7.44 5.56 6.99
N HIS A 60 6.91 6.72 7.39
CA HIS A 60 7.38 7.44 8.58
C HIS A 60 8.92 7.65 8.60
N GLY A 61 9.48 8.00 7.44
CA GLY A 61 10.92 8.25 7.27
C GLY A 61 11.83 7.02 7.24
N VAL A 62 11.28 5.81 7.34
CA VAL A 62 12.04 4.55 7.34
C VAL A 62 11.74 3.72 6.10
N SER A 63 12.78 3.23 5.44
CA SER A 63 12.65 2.31 4.30
C SER A 63 12.95 0.86 4.72
N ARG A 64 12.08 -0.06 4.30
CA ARG A 64 12.23 -1.51 4.53
C ARG A 64 11.97 -2.29 3.25
N SER A 65 12.66 -3.41 3.10
CA SER A 65 12.37 -4.36 2.02
C SER A 65 11.09 -5.13 2.35
N VAL A 66 10.15 -5.15 1.42
CA VAL A 66 8.88 -5.87 1.52
C VAL A 66 8.72 -6.77 0.30
N ALA A 67 8.16 -7.96 0.52
CA ALA A 67 7.77 -8.88 -0.53
C ALA A 67 6.25 -9.01 -0.54
N LEU A 68 5.63 -8.69 -1.67
CA LEU A 68 4.20 -8.84 -1.88
C LEU A 68 3.94 -10.17 -2.60
N ASP A 69 3.11 -11.03 -2.02
CA ASP A 69 2.61 -12.23 -2.68
C ASP A 69 1.49 -11.83 -3.62
N THR A 70 1.75 -11.93 -4.93
CA THR A 70 0.92 -11.36 -5.98
C THR A 70 0.27 -12.46 -6.81
N THR A 71 -1.02 -12.31 -7.10
CA THR A 71 -1.77 -13.15 -8.03
C THR A 71 -2.19 -12.31 -9.22
N TYR A 72 -1.67 -12.65 -10.40
CA TYR A 72 -2.08 -12.03 -11.66
C TYR A 72 -3.43 -12.60 -12.09
N LEU A 73 -4.44 -11.74 -12.24
CA LEU A 73 -5.79 -12.15 -12.61
C LEU A 73 -6.02 -12.16 -14.13
N GLY A 74 -5.01 -11.77 -14.92
CA GLY A 74 -5.09 -11.72 -16.36
C GLY A 74 -5.18 -10.31 -16.92
N THR A 75 -5.30 -10.26 -18.23
CA THR A 75 -5.53 -9.06 -19.02
C THR A 75 -6.79 -9.21 -19.84
N VAL A 76 -7.51 -8.11 -20.01
CA VAL A 76 -8.64 -8.05 -20.93
C VAL A 76 -8.45 -6.88 -21.90
N ASN A 77 -8.73 -7.13 -23.17
CA ASN A 77 -8.93 -6.09 -24.18
C ASN A 77 -10.44 -5.85 -24.27
N GLY A 78 -10.89 -4.59 -24.26
CA GLY A 78 -12.32 -4.28 -24.39
C GLY A 78 -12.95 -3.57 -23.19
N GLY A 79 -12.19 -2.75 -22.46
CA GLY A 79 -12.77 -1.76 -21.55
C GLY A 79 -13.51 -0.64 -22.32
N TYR A 80 -13.54 0.58 -21.76
CA TYR A 80 -13.93 1.75 -22.55
C TYR A 80 -12.98 1.87 -23.77
N GLY A 81 -13.50 1.86 -25.00
CA GLY A 81 -12.68 2.11 -26.20
C GLY A 81 -11.55 1.11 -26.47
N GLU A 82 -11.75 -0.19 -26.21
CA GLU A 82 -10.76 -1.26 -26.51
C GLU A 82 -9.45 -1.20 -25.68
N GLU A 83 -9.42 -0.44 -24.59
CA GLU A 83 -8.27 -0.35 -23.70
C GLU A 83 -7.83 -1.71 -23.13
N LEU A 84 -6.52 -1.98 -23.18
CA LEU A 84 -5.89 -3.11 -22.50
C LEU A 84 -5.84 -2.82 -21.00
N ARG A 85 -6.46 -3.70 -20.20
CA ARG A 85 -6.43 -3.65 -18.74
C ARG A 85 -5.82 -4.92 -18.17
N CYS A 86 -5.19 -4.80 -17.02
CA CYS A 86 -4.75 -5.92 -16.22
C CYS A 86 -5.24 -5.79 -14.78
N ALA A 87 -5.39 -6.93 -14.11
CA ALA A 87 -5.75 -6.97 -12.71
C ALA A 87 -4.80 -7.88 -11.92
N ALA A 88 -4.54 -7.53 -10.67
CA ALA A 88 -3.75 -8.33 -9.76
C ALA A 88 -4.21 -8.12 -8.31
N LEU A 89 -4.12 -9.20 -7.53
CA LEU A 89 -4.23 -9.15 -6.08
C LEU A 89 -2.83 -9.22 -5.48
N ALA A 90 -2.57 -8.50 -4.40
CA ALA A 90 -1.32 -8.63 -3.66
C ALA A 90 -1.55 -8.60 -2.16
N THR A 91 -0.82 -9.45 -1.43
CA THR A 91 -0.84 -9.48 0.04
C THR A 91 0.55 -9.42 0.62
N ALA A 92 0.66 -8.93 1.86
CA ALA A 92 1.87 -9.03 2.68
C ALA A 92 1.53 -8.87 4.15
N GLU A 93 2.42 -9.35 5.01
CA GLU A 93 2.40 -9.04 6.43
C GLU A 93 3.51 -8.03 6.72
N LEU A 94 3.19 -6.97 7.46
CA LEU A 94 4.14 -5.98 7.95
C LEU A 94 4.11 -5.94 9.48
N HIS A 95 5.21 -5.49 10.08
CA HIS A 95 5.23 -5.07 11.49
C HIS A 95 5.42 -3.56 11.57
N ARG A 96 4.48 -2.85 12.19
CA ARG A 96 4.51 -1.37 12.26
C ARG A 96 5.76 -0.82 12.97
N GLU A 97 6.34 -1.61 13.87
CA GLU A 97 7.52 -1.24 14.66
C GLU A 97 8.78 -1.14 13.79
N ASP A 98 8.81 -1.84 12.63
CA ASP A 98 9.90 -1.72 11.66
C ASP A 98 10.01 -0.33 11.06
N PHE A 99 8.93 0.46 11.13
CA PHE A 99 8.77 1.81 10.61
C PHE A 99 8.69 2.87 11.71
N THR A 100 9.21 2.56 12.90
CA THR A 100 9.22 3.44 14.09
C THR A 100 7.84 3.89 14.58
N LEU A 101 6.77 3.25 14.11
CA LEU A 101 5.39 3.45 14.58
C LEU A 101 5.20 2.69 15.91
N ASN A 102 5.87 3.21 16.93
CA ASN A 102 6.02 2.58 18.23
C ASN A 102 4.99 3.15 19.21
N TRP A 103 4.04 2.31 19.63
CA TRP A 103 2.91 2.68 20.50
C TRP A 103 3.27 2.95 21.98
N ARG A 104 4.52 3.31 22.28
CA ARG A 104 5.03 3.42 23.66
C ARG A 104 4.30 4.49 24.50
N SER A 105 3.78 5.55 23.87
CA SER A 105 3.00 6.60 24.54
C SER A 105 1.64 6.11 25.08
N MET A 106 1.06 5.07 24.49
CA MET A 106 -0.24 4.51 24.89
C MET A 106 -0.14 3.34 25.87
N LEU A 107 0.96 2.58 25.83
CA LEU A 107 1.29 1.63 26.90
C LEU A 107 1.41 2.34 28.25
N ALA A 108 1.96 3.56 28.27
CA ALA A 108 2.01 4.42 29.46
C ALA A 108 0.62 4.85 29.97
N ARG A 109 -0.43 4.74 29.14
CA ARG A 109 -1.84 4.98 29.50
C ARG A 109 -2.62 3.69 29.81
N GLY A 110 -1.94 2.53 29.86
CA GLY A 110 -2.54 1.24 30.23
C GLY A 110 -3.41 0.59 29.14
N ILE A 111 -3.34 1.05 27.89
CA ILE A 111 -4.20 0.59 26.79
C ILE A 111 -3.37 -0.26 25.82
N ALA A 112 -3.32 -1.58 26.08
CA ALA A 112 -2.75 -2.58 25.18
C ALA A 112 -3.83 -3.09 24.21
N VAL A 113 -4.15 -2.33 23.16
CA VAL A 113 -5.33 -2.64 22.32
C VAL A 113 -5.02 -2.88 20.83
N VAL A 114 -3.81 -2.58 20.33
CA VAL A 114 -3.48 -2.75 18.90
C VAL A 114 -2.20 -3.56 18.68
N GLY A 115 -2.33 -4.70 17.99
CA GLY A 115 -1.22 -5.58 17.64
C GLY A 115 -0.16 -4.91 16.74
N PRO A 116 1.08 -5.42 16.73
CA PRO A 116 2.15 -4.88 15.90
C PRO A 116 2.04 -5.30 14.43
N THR A 117 1.36 -6.41 14.16
CA THR A 117 1.17 -6.98 12.83
C THR A 117 0.10 -6.24 12.04
N VAL A 118 0.41 -5.93 10.78
CA VAL A 118 -0.49 -5.30 9.81
C VAL A 118 -0.57 -6.20 8.58
N GLN A 119 -1.75 -6.72 8.29
CA GLN A 119 -2.02 -7.43 7.05
C GLN A 119 -2.32 -6.40 5.95
N LEU A 120 -1.60 -6.51 4.83
CA LEU A 120 -1.84 -5.74 3.63
C LEU A 120 -2.59 -6.58 2.62
N GLU A 121 -3.64 -5.98 2.05
CA GLU A 121 -4.37 -6.51 0.91
C GLU A 121 -4.54 -5.41 -0.13
N LEU A 122 -4.23 -5.72 -1.38
CA LEU A 122 -4.30 -4.81 -2.52
C LEU A 122 -5.09 -5.49 -3.63
N ASP A 123 -6.14 -4.82 -4.09
CA ASP A 123 -6.83 -5.13 -5.33
C ASP A 123 -6.51 -4.04 -6.35
N VAL A 124 -5.77 -4.41 -7.39
CA VAL A 124 -5.22 -3.45 -8.36
C VAL A 124 -5.76 -3.77 -9.73
N GLN A 125 -6.35 -2.75 -10.36
CA GLN A 125 -6.59 -2.72 -11.79
C GLN A 125 -5.74 -1.61 -12.41
N ALA A 126 -5.02 -1.94 -13.47
CA ALA A 126 -4.24 -0.99 -14.22
C ALA A 126 -4.65 -1.02 -15.70
N MET A 127 -4.59 0.15 -16.32
CA MET A 127 -4.87 0.35 -17.74
C MET A 127 -3.58 0.70 -18.44
N TYR A 128 -3.34 0.09 -19.60
CA TYR A 128 -2.29 0.53 -20.48
C TYR A 128 -2.65 1.91 -21.03
N ARG A 129 -1.84 2.92 -20.69
CA ARG A 129 -2.01 4.28 -21.20
C ARG A 129 -1.05 4.54 -22.35
N THR A 130 -1.61 4.91 -23.50
CA THR A 130 -0.93 5.62 -24.58
C THR A 130 -1.28 7.11 -24.49
N HIS A 131 -0.70 7.92 -25.37
CA HIS A 131 -1.03 9.34 -25.45
C HIS A 131 -2.51 9.60 -25.81
N ASP A 132 -3.16 8.62 -26.46
CA ASP A 132 -4.56 8.69 -26.91
C ASP A 132 -5.55 8.12 -25.89
N THR A 133 -5.07 7.48 -24.82
CA THR A 133 -5.98 6.82 -23.87
C THR A 133 -6.82 7.86 -23.15
N PRO A 134 -8.17 7.83 -23.30
CA PRO A 134 -9.05 8.76 -22.62
C PRO A 134 -8.88 8.68 -21.11
N THR A 135 -9.04 9.81 -20.42
CA THR A 135 -9.11 9.77 -18.95
C THR A 135 -10.48 9.20 -18.55
N PRO A 136 -10.54 8.12 -17.75
CA PRO A 136 -11.81 7.61 -17.27
C PRO A 136 -12.58 8.70 -16.51
N PRO A 137 -13.92 8.74 -16.60
CA PRO A 137 -14.72 9.66 -15.79
C PRO A 137 -14.44 9.47 -14.29
N LYS A 138 -14.47 10.57 -13.55
CA LYS A 138 -14.27 10.58 -12.09
C LYS A 138 -15.39 9.85 -11.36
#